data_AF-A0A380PQG1-F1
#
_entry.id   AF-A0A380PQG1-F1
#
_cell.length_a   1.000
_cell.length_b   1.000
_cell.length_c   1.000
_cell.angle_alpha   90.00
_cell.angle_beta   90.00
_cell.angle_gamma   90.00
#
_symmetry.space_group_name_H-M   'P 1'
#
loop_
_entity.id
_entity.type
_entity.pdbx_description
1 polymer ?
#
loop_
_entity_poly.entity_id
_entity_poly.type
_entity_poly.pdbx_seq_one_letter_code
_entity_poly.pdbx_strand_id
1 'polypeptide(L)'
;MATTDQFAAHIGLNWADKKHDVCVQFKNGERIFYVVEHTPEALDIWLSEFHQKVKGRIAIALELKKGPVVYALQKYPFVTVFPVHALSLARYRQTFWPSGAKDDPQDAELALELMLRYPEKIKSIEPDNADIRLLQQLVEQRRLLAEDKRRFVNRLINTLKQYYSQPLEWFSHRDSSLFCELIIRWPSLQQLKRARGETVRRFMNAKGGRAVAKRTFLTK
;
A
#
# COMPACT_ATOMS: atom_id res chain seq x y z
N MET A 1 21.81 -25.45 -16.20
CA MET A 1 20.43 -25.94 -16.38
C MET A 1 19.51 -24.80 -16.01
N ALA A 2 18.74 -24.28 -16.96
CA ALA A 2 17.93 -23.08 -16.75
C ALA A 2 16.88 -23.33 -15.65
N THR A 3 16.74 -22.38 -14.74
CA THR A 3 15.82 -22.36 -13.58
C THR A 3 14.35 -22.65 -13.96
N THR A 4 14.03 -22.53 -15.24
CA THR A 4 12.73 -22.71 -15.90
C THR A 4 12.21 -24.16 -15.85
N ASP A 5 13.08 -25.19 -15.80
CA ASP A 5 12.63 -26.58 -15.92
C ASP A 5 12.04 -27.18 -14.62
N GLN A 6 12.24 -26.46 -13.50
CA GLN A 6 11.74 -26.84 -12.17
C GLN A 6 10.23 -26.58 -11.98
N PHE A 7 9.61 -25.78 -12.86
CA PHE A 7 8.23 -25.34 -12.72
C PHE A 7 7.30 -26.09 -13.67
N ALA A 8 6.13 -26.48 -13.17
CA ALA A 8 5.07 -27.12 -13.96
C ALA A 8 4.34 -26.10 -14.84
N ALA A 9 4.30 -24.83 -14.42
CA ALA A 9 3.75 -23.72 -15.20
C ALA A 9 4.44 -22.39 -14.84
N HIS A 10 4.44 -21.49 -15.81
CA HIS A 10 4.93 -20.12 -15.68
C HIS A 10 3.77 -19.17 -15.87
N ILE A 11 3.66 -18.18 -14.99
CA ILE A 11 2.52 -17.28 -14.95
C ILE A 11 3.05 -15.86 -14.95
N GLY A 12 2.47 -15.00 -15.77
CA GLY A 12 2.56 -13.55 -15.62
C GLY A 12 1.28 -13.02 -15.00
N LEU A 13 1.41 -12.13 -14.02
CA LEU A 13 0.29 -11.58 -13.27
C LEU A 13 0.36 -10.05 -13.30
N ASN A 14 -0.69 -9.44 -13.83
CA ASN A 14 -0.91 -7.99 -13.76
C ASN A 14 -1.90 -7.68 -12.63
N TRP A 15 -1.42 -7.04 -11.57
CA TRP A 15 -2.24 -6.74 -10.40
C TRP A 15 -2.88 -5.34 -10.50
N ALA A 16 -4.21 -5.26 -10.58
CA ALA A 16 -4.96 -4.00 -10.60
C ALA A 16 -6.16 -4.00 -9.63
N ASP A 17 -6.72 -2.83 -9.36
CA ASP A 17 -7.72 -2.59 -8.30
C ASP A 17 -9.12 -3.18 -8.57
N LYS A 18 -9.39 -3.63 -9.80
CA LYS A 18 -10.71 -4.18 -10.20
C LYS A 18 -10.64 -5.66 -10.59
N LYS A 19 -9.58 -6.03 -11.30
CA LYS A 19 -9.35 -7.37 -11.83
C LYS A 19 -7.85 -7.63 -11.95
N HIS A 20 -7.51 -8.90 -12.06
CA HIS A 20 -6.15 -9.37 -12.27
C HIS A 20 -6.11 -10.11 -13.60
N ASP A 21 -5.34 -9.59 -14.54
CA ASP A 21 -5.07 -10.29 -15.79
C ASP A 21 -3.92 -11.27 -15.56
N VAL A 22 -4.11 -12.50 -16.03
CA VAL A 22 -3.18 -13.60 -15.84
C VAL A 22 -2.87 -14.22 -17.19
N CYS A 23 -1.58 -14.40 -17.48
CA CYS A 23 -1.11 -15.17 -18.62
C CYS A 23 -0.39 -16.41 -18.09
N VAL A 24 -0.85 -17.60 -18.47
CA VAL A 24 -0.23 -18.88 -18.07
C VAL A 24 0.43 -19.49 -19.30
N GLN A 25 1.67 -19.93 -19.15
CA GLN A 25 2.38 -20.76 -20.12
C GLN A 25 2.77 -22.11 -19.50
N PHE A 26 2.29 -23.19 -20.12
CA PHE A 26 2.63 -24.56 -19.74
C PHE A 26 3.94 -25.02 -20.40
N LYS A 27 4.45 -26.19 -19.99
CA LYS A 27 5.69 -26.78 -20.55
C LYS A 27 5.62 -27.03 -22.06
N ASN A 28 4.43 -27.30 -22.60
CA ASN A 28 4.21 -27.48 -24.04
C ASN A 28 4.28 -26.17 -24.85
N GLY A 29 4.45 -25.01 -24.19
CA GLY A 29 4.47 -23.69 -24.81
C GLY A 29 3.10 -23.07 -25.03
N GLU A 30 2.02 -23.79 -24.74
CA GLU A 30 0.64 -23.30 -24.83
C GLU A 30 0.39 -22.18 -23.82
N ARG A 31 -0.31 -21.13 -24.28
CA ARG A 31 -0.67 -19.97 -23.47
C ARG A 31 -2.18 -19.88 -23.26
N ILE A 32 -2.58 -19.66 -22.02
CA ILE A 32 -3.98 -19.41 -21.64
C ILE A 32 -4.05 -18.12 -20.83
N PHE A 33 -5.05 -17.29 -21.13
CA PHE A 33 -5.32 -16.05 -20.42
C PHE A 33 -6.51 -16.23 -19.47
N TYR A 34 -6.38 -15.69 -18.26
CA TYR A 34 -7.45 -15.64 -17.27
C TYR A 34 -7.64 -14.21 -16.78
N VAL A 35 -8.86 -13.94 -16.32
CA VAL A 35 -9.18 -12.75 -15.55
C VAL A 35 -9.68 -13.21 -14.20
N VAL A 36 -9.01 -12.79 -13.13
CA VAL A 36 -9.38 -13.09 -11.75
C VAL A 36 -9.94 -11.81 -11.12
N GLU A 37 -11.05 -11.91 -10.39
CA GLU A 37 -11.61 -10.76 -9.67
C GLU A 37 -10.66 -10.25 -8.58
N HIS A 38 -10.74 -8.96 -8.25
CA HIS A 38 -9.94 -8.36 -7.17
C HIS A 38 -10.48 -8.73 -5.78
N THR A 39 -10.50 -10.02 -5.46
CA THR A 39 -10.84 -10.55 -4.12
C THR A 39 -9.83 -11.60 -3.68
N PRO A 40 -9.45 -11.64 -2.39
CA PRO A 40 -8.59 -12.70 -1.86
C PRO A 40 -9.14 -14.11 -2.12
N GLU A 41 -10.46 -14.28 -2.02
CA GLU A 41 -11.14 -15.55 -2.21
C GLU A 41 -11.06 -16.03 -3.67
N ALA A 42 -11.27 -15.14 -4.64
CA ALA A 42 -11.17 -15.52 -6.05
C ALA A 42 -9.75 -15.94 -6.44
N LEU A 43 -8.73 -15.26 -5.91
CA LEU A 43 -7.33 -15.62 -6.10
C LEU A 43 -7.01 -16.98 -5.45
N ASP A 44 -7.45 -17.19 -4.21
CA ASP A 44 -7.24 -18.43 -3.46
C ASP A 44 -7.89 -19.64 -4.17
N ILE A 45 -9.13 -19.48 -4.65
CA ILE A 45 -9.84 -20.51 -5.43
C ILE A 45 -9.09 -20.80 -6.73
N TRP A 46 -8.79 -19.77 -7.52
CA TRP A 46 -8.16 -19.92 -8.83
C TRP A 46 -6.77 -20.59 -8.72
N LEU A 47 -5.93 -20.16 -7.77
CA LEU A 47 -4.60 -20.78 -7.56
C LEU A 47 -4.71 -22.23 -7.11
N SER A 48 -5.66 -22.55 -6.23
CA SER A 48 -5.85 -23.90 -5.71
C SER A 48 -6.30 -24.86 -6.80
N GLU A 49 -7.30 -24.46 -7.61
CA GLU A 49 -7.78 -25.24 -8.75
C GLU A 49 -6.69 -25.39 -9.82
N PHE A 50 -5.94 -24.32 -10.10
CA PHE A 50 -4.85 -24.36 -11.05
C PHE A 50 -3.74 -25.31 -10.59
N HIS A 51 -3.36 -25.26 -9.31
CA HIS A 51 -2.37 -26.18 -8.75
C HIS A 51 -2.80 -27.65 -8.87
N GLN A 52 -4.07 -27.97 -8.60
CA GLN A 52 -4.59 -29.33 -8.76
C GLN A 52 -4.45 -29.86 -10.19
N LYS A 53 -4.54 -28.98 -11.20
CA LYS A 53 -4.36 -29.33 -12.61
C LYS A 53 -2.90 -29.59 -12.97
N VAL A 54 -1.98 -28.70 -12.56
CA VAL A 54 -0.56 -28.78 -12.98
C VAL A 54 0.33 -29.66 -12.09
N LYS A 55 -0.08 -29.93 -10.84
CA LYS A 55 0.59 -30.83 -9.89
C LYS A 55 2.11 -30.63 -9.77
N GLY A 56 2.56 -29.38 -9.60
CA GLY A 56 3.96 -29.04 -9.38
C GLY A 56 4.17 -27.60 -8.94
N ARG A 57 5.44 -27.16 -8.88
CA ARG A 57 5.77 -25.78 -8.54
C ARG A 57 5.34 -24.82 -9.65
N ILE A 58 4.92 -23.62 -9.27
CA ILE A 58 4.45 -22.58 -10.18
C ILE A 58 5.36 -21.36 -10.03
N ALA A 59 5.84 -20.83 -11.15
CA ALA A 59 6.57 -19.56 -11.19
C ALA A 59 5.61 -18.42 -11.55
N ILE A 60 5.57 -17.35 -10.76
CA ILE A 60 4.70 -16.19 -11.02
C ILE A 60 5.54 -14.93 -11.16
N ALA A 61 5.57 -14.35 -12.36
CA ALA A 61 6.14 -13.05 -12.67
C ALA A 61 5.14 -11.93 -12.41
N LEU A 62 5.52 -10.89 -11.66
CA LEU A 62 4.65 -9.73 -11.41
C LEU A 62 5.44 -8.43 -11.21
N GLU A 63 4.82 -7.29 -11.50
CA GLU A 63 5.48 -5.96 -11.54
C GLU A 63 5.94 -5.45 -10.15
N LEU A 64 5.41 -6.02 -9.07
CA LEU A 64 5.61 -5.55 -7.71
C LEU A 64 6.68 -6.37 -6.97
N LYS A 65 7.70 -5.68 -6.45
CA LYS A 65 8.70 -6.28 -5.55
C LYS A 65 8.15 -6.54 -4.14
N LYS A 66 7.14 -5.78 -3.72
CA LYS A 66 6.54 -5.79 -2.37
C LYS A 66 5.09 -5.34 -2.46
N GLY A 67 4.23 -5.86 -1.58
CA GLY A 67 2.82 -5.44 -1.49
C GLY A 67 1.88 -6.61 -1.16
N PRO A 68 0.58 -6.33 -0.95
CA PRO A 68 -0.43 -7.31 -0.56
C PRO A 68 -0.45 -8.56 -1.45
N VAL A 69 -0.25 -8.39 -2.76
CA VAL A 69 -0.20 -9.50 -3.72
C VAL A 69 0.97 -10.45 -3.46
N VAL A 70 2.18 -9.93 -3.20
CA VAL A 70 3.36 -10.78 -2.96
C VAL A 70 3.13 -11.61 -1.71
N TYR A 71 2.56 -11.02 -0.66
CA TYR A 71 2.22 -11.73 0.57
C TYR A 71 1.13 -12.78 0.36
N ALA A 72 0.08 -12.46 -0.40
CA ALA A 72 -0.99 -13.41 -0.72
C ALA A 72 -0.46 -14.63 -1.48
N LEU A 73 0.46 -14.42 -2.44
CA LEU A 73 1.08 -15.49 -3.22
C LEU A 73 2.08 -16.32 -2.40
N GLN A 74 2.86 -15.67 -1.53
CA GLN A 74 3.85 -16.36 -0.68
C GLN A 74 3.23 -17.25 0.41
N LYS A 75 1.92 -17.18 0.64
CA LYS A 75 1.16 -18.14 1.47
C LYS A 75 1.28 -19.57 0.94
N TYR A 76 1.49 -19.73 -0.37
CA TYR A 76 1.47 -21.02 -1.04
C TYR A 76 2.90 -21.58 -1.22
N PRO A 77 3.23 -22.74 -0.62
CA PRO A 77 4.59 -23.30 -0.69
C PRO A 77 4.99 -23.77 -2.10
N PHE A 78 4.00 -24.00 -2.97
CA PHE A 78 4.21 -24.39 -4.37
C PHE A 78 4.39 -23.18 -5.30
N VAL A 79 4.23 -21.95 -4.82
CA VAL A 79 4.40 -20.72 -5.62
C VAL A 79 5.77 -20.10 -5.37
N THR A 80 6.47 -19.78 -6.45
CA THR A 80 7.69 -18.97 -6.44
C THR A 80 7.43 -17.65 -7.17
N VAL A 81 7.64 -16.53 -6.49
CA VAL A 81 7.41 -15.19 -7.05
C VAL A 81 8.68 -14.62 -7.68
N PHE A 82 8.54 -14.08 -8.88
CA PHE A 82 9.60 -13.45 -9.67
C PHE A 82 9.24 -11.98 -9.94
N PRO A 83 9.78 -11.02 -9.17
CA PRO A 83 9.45 -9.62 -9.36
C PRO A 83 10.10 -9.08 -10.64
N VAL A 84 9.28 -8.51 -11.50
CA VAL A 84 9.70 -7.74 -12.68
C VAL A 84 9.68 -6.27 -12.31
N HIS A 85 10.72 -5.53 -12.67
CA HIS A 85 10.78 -4.10 -12.36
C HIS A 85 9.81 -3.30 -13.24
N ALA A 86 8.90 -2.53 -12.63
CA ALA A 86 7.91 -1.67 -13.27
C ALA A 86 8.43 -0.86 -14.46
N LEU A 87 9.52 -0.10 -14.26
CA LEU A 87 10.10 0.71 -15.34
C LEU A 87 10.64 -0.14 -16.49
N SER A 88 11.16 -1.34 -16.18
CA SER A 88 11.68 -2.25 -17.20
C SER A 88 10.54 -2.82 -18.03
N LEU A 89 9.43 -3.22 -17.39
CA LEU A 89 8.22 -3.68 -18.07
C LEU A 89 7.62 -2.58 -18.95
N ALA A 90 7.52 -1.35 -18.43
CA ALA A 90 7.01 -0.21 -19.19
C ALA A 90 7.86 0.12 -20.43
N ARG A 91 9.20 0.10 -20.29
CA ARG A 91 10.12 0.31 -21.43
C ARG A 91 10.07 -0.84 -22.44
N TYR A 92 9.94 -2.07 -21.96
CA TYR A 92 9.79 -3.24 -22.81
C TYR A 92 8.49 -3.16 -23.62
N ARG A 93 7.37 -2.78 -22.99
CA ARG A 93 6.10 -2.50 -23.67
C ARG A 93 6.26 -1.45 -24.77
N GLN A 94 6.88 -0.31 -24.45
CA GLN A 94 7.11 0.78 -25.42
C GLN A 94 7.95 0.35 -26.64
N THR A 95 8.79 -0.67 -26.49
CA THR A 95 9.62 -1.18 -27.59
C THR A 95 8.77 -1.82 -28.69
N PHE A 96 7.65 -2.45 -28.33
CA PHE A 96 6.76 -3.14 -29.28
C PHE A 96 5.46 -2.38 -29.55
N TRP A 97 5.04 -1.50 -28.64
CA TRP A 97 3.86 -0.63 -28.79
C TRP A 97 4.23 0.84 -28.50
N PRO A 98 4.85 1.54 -29.47
CA PRO A 98 5.29 2.93 -29.30
C PRO A 98 4.13 3.92 -29.18
N SER A 99 2.91 3.54 -29.58
CA SER A 99 1.70 4.36 -29.45
C SER A 99 1.20 4.52 -27.99
N GLY A 100 1.76 3.77 -27.03
CA GLY A 100 1.41 3.88 -25.62
C GLY A 100 0.02 3.36 -25.26
N ALA A 101 -0.69 2.72 -26.20
CA ALA A 101 -1.95 2.04 -25.92
C ALA A 101 -1.70 0.93 -24.88
N LYS A 102 -2.35 1.05 -23.73
CA LYS A 102 -2.31 0.05 -22.67
C LYS A 102 -3.48 -0.90 -22.88
N ASP A 103 -3.20 -2.08 -23.43
CA ASP A 103 -4.16 -3.19 -23.42
C ASP A 103 -3.82 -4.12 -22.24
N ASP A 104 -4.67 -4.09 -21.22
CA ASP A 104 -4.43 -4.73 -19.91
C ASP A 104 -4.07 -6.24 -19.94
N PRO A 105 -4.53 -7.09 -20.90
CA PRO A 105 -4.10 -8.49 -21.00
C PRO A 105 -2.62 -8.67 -21.39
N GLN A 106 -2.05 -7.69 -22.09
CA GLN A 106 -0.67 -7.77 -22.60
C GLN A 106 0.35 -7.61 -21.46
N ASP A 107 0.00 -6.92 -20.38
CA ASP A 107 0.94 -6.65 -19.28
C ASP A 107 1.34 -7.92 -18.53
N ALA A 108 0.39 -8.83 -18.33
CA ALA A 108 0.64 -10.15 -17.76
C ALA A 108 1.57 -10.97 -18.67
N GLU A 109 1.29 -10.98 -19.98
CA GLU A 109 2.12 -11.68 -20.96
C GLU A 109 3.54 -11.12 -21.05
N LEU A 110 3.71 -9.80 -21.02
CA LEU A 110 5.00 -9.14 -21.05
C LEU A 110 5.85 -9.48 -19.81
N ALA A 111 5.24 -9.54 -18.63
CA ALA A 111 5.92 -9.94 -17.40
C ALA A 111 6.41 -11.39 -17.49
N LEU A 112 5.55 -12.29 -18.01
CA LEU A 112 5.89 -13.68 -18.26
C LEU A 112 7.03 -13.82 -19.28
N GLU A 113 6.96 -13.10 -20.40
CA GLU A 113 7.97 -13.15 -21.45
C GLU A 113 9.34 -12.70 -20.93
N LEU A 114 9.38 -11.61 -20.16
CA LEU A 114 10.61 -11.12 -19.55
C LEU A 114 11.25 -12.18 -18.64
N MET A 115 10.47 -12.82 -17.77
CA MET A 115 10.95 -13.88 -16.87
C MET A 115 11.53 -15.06 -17.65
N LEU A 116 10.83 -15.51 -18.70
CA LEU A 116 11.26 -16.65 -19.53
C LEU A 116 12.50 -16.32 -20.38
N ARG A 117 12.60 -15.09 -20.91
CA ARG A 117 13.69 -14.66 -21.79
C ARG A 117 14.96 -14.29 -21.02
N TYR A 118 14.83 -13.81 -19.78
CA TYR A 118 15.97 -13.34 -18.98
C TYR A 118 15.98 -13.95 -17.56
N PRO A 119 16.04 -15.29 -17.42
CA PRO A 119 16.00 -15.97 -16.10
C PRO A 119 17.18 -15.57 -15.20
N GLU A 120 18.33 -15.26 -15.77
CA GLU A 120 19.51 -14.81 -15.01
C GLU A 120 19.36 -13.40 -14.40
N LYS A 121 18.48 -12.57 -14.98
CA LYS A 121 18.23 -11.19 -14.55
C LYS A 121 17.03 -11.07 -13.63
N ILE A 122 16.05 -11.97 -13.76
CA ILE A 122 14.82 -11.96 -12.96
C ILE A 122 14.92 -13.08 -11.93
N LYS A 123 15.41 -12.72 -10.74
CA LYS A 123 15.59 -13.64 -9.62
C LYS A 123 14.33 -13.75 -8.80
N SER A 124 14.04 -14.94 -8.28
CA SER A 124 12.93 -15.16 -7.36
C SER A 124 13.11 -14.40 -6.06
N ILE A 125 12.00 -13.96 -5.46
CA ILE A 125 11.99 -13.53 -4.06
C ILE A 125 12.01 -14.80 -3.20
N GLU A 126 13.01 -14.91 -2.33
CA GLU A 126 12.97 -15.93 -1.29
C GLU A 126 11.83 -15.60 -0.32
N PRO A 127 10.98 -16.58 0.03
CA PRO A 127 9.93 -16.35 1.00
C PRO A 127 10.56 -15.94 2.35
N ASP A 128 10.33 -14.69 2.74
CA ASP A 128 10.69 -14.19 4.07
C ASP A 128 10.07 -15.09 5.14
N ASN A 129 10.71 -15.25 6.30
CA ASN A 129 10.09 -15.99 7.41
C ASN A 129 8.80 -15.29 7.90
N ALA A 130 7.94 -16.01 8.64
CA ALA A 130 6.65 -15.47 9.08
C ALA A 130 6.80 -14.18 9.91
N ASP A 131 7.81 -14.10 10.76
CA ASP A 131 8.08 -12.93 11.62
C ASP A 131 8.50 -11.69 10.82
N ILE A 132 9.36 -11.86 9.82
CA ILE A 132 9.81 -10.78 8.93
C ILE A 132 8.63 -10.26 8.11
N ARG A 133 7.76 -11.14 7.61
CA ARG A 133 6.54 -10.72 6.89
C ARG A 133 5.61 -9.92 7.78
N LEU A 134 5.36 -10.39 9.00
CA LEU A 134 4.54 -9.65 9.99
C LEU A 134 5.15 -8.28 10.29
N LEU A 135 6.47 -8.21 10.52
CA LEU A 135 7.16 -6.95 10.78
C LEU A 135 7.02 -5.97 9.60
N GLN A 136 7.19 -6.45 8.36
CA GLN A 136 7.00 -5.62 7.17
C GLN A 136 5.56 -5.08 7.06
N GLN A 137 4.55 -5.92 7.32
CA GLN A 137 3.15 -5.49 7.34
C GLN A 137 2.89 -4.41 8.40
N LEU A 138 3.40 -4.60 9.62
CA LEU A 138 3.25 -3.62 10.70
C LEU A 138 3.94 -2.28 10.38
N VAL A 139 5.11 -2.32 9.74
CA VAL A 139 5.83 -1.11 9.29
C VAL A 139 5.03 -0.36 8.23
N GLU A 140 4.41 -1.06 7.28
CA GLU A 140 3.57 -0.44 6.25
C GLU A 140 2.30 0.17 6.86
N GLN A 141 1.62 -0.56 7.76
CA GLN A 141 0.47 -0.04 8.49
C GLN A 141 0.81 1.23 9.28
N ARG A 142 1.97 1.26 9.96
CA ARG A 142 2.45 2.45 10.66
C ARG A 142 2.64 3.63 9.70
N ARG A 143 3.18 3.40 8.50
CA ARG A 143 3.38 4.45 7.50
C ARG A 143 2.05 5.04 7.03
N LEU A 144 1.07 4.18 6.73
CA LEU A 144 -0.29 4.59 6.38
C LEU A 144 -0.94 5.43 7.49
N LEU A 145 -0.86 4.98 8.74
CA LEU A 145 -1.39 5.72 9.89
C LEU A 145 -0.73 7.10 10.06
N ALA A 146 0.57 7.23 9.80
CA ALA A 146 1.27 8.51 9.85
C ALA A 146 0.79 9.46 8.72
N GLU A 147 0.55 8.93 7.53
CA GLU A 147 0.02 9.68 6.41
C GLU A 147 -1.44 10.12 6.64
N ASP A 148 -2.26 9.26 7.22
CA ASP A 148 -3.63 9.58 7.61
C ASP A 148 -3.68 10.63 8.70
N LYS A 149 -2.84 10.50 9.74
CA LYS A 149 -2.69 11.54 10.77
C LYS A 149 -2.39 12.90 10.12
N ARG A 150 -1.42 12.97 9.21
CA ARG A 150 -1.08 14.20 8.47
C ARG A 150 -2.27 14.71 7.66
N ARG A 151 -3.00 13.83 6.96
CA ARG A 151 -4.19 14.17 6.17
C ARG A 151 -5.29 14.77 7.04
N PHE A 152 -5.62 14.15 8.16
CA PHE A 152 -6.65 14.61 9.09
C PHE A 152 -6.28 15.93 9.75
N VAL A 153 -5.03 16.09 10.17
CA VAL A 153 -4.52 17.35 10.74
C VAL A 153 -4.63 18.48 9.71
N ASN A 154 -4.24 18.26 8.46
CA ASN A 154 -4.37 19.27 7.41
C ASN A 154 -5.84 19.65 7.15
N ARG A 155 -6.75 18.66 7.14
CA ARG A 155 -8.19 18.92 7.00
C ARG A 155 -8.71 19.76 8.17
N LEU A 156 -8.34 19.41 9.41
CA LEU A 156 -8.71 20.15 10.60
C LEU A 156 -8.20 21.59 10.56
N ILE A 157 -6.93 21.80 10.18
CA ILE A 157 -6.34 23.14 10.03
C ILE A 157 -7.13 23.96 9.01
N ASN A 158 -7.45 23.39 7.85
CA ASN A 158 -8.20 24.09 6.81
C ASN A 158 -9.60 24.48 7.29
N THR A 159 -10.26 23.61 8.05
CA THR A 159 -11.55 23.89 8.68
C THR A 159 -11.45 25.02 9.71
N LEU A 160 -10.44 24.99 10.60
CA LEU A 160 -10.25 26.02 11.63
C LEU A 160 -9.93 27.40 11.06
N LYS A 161 -9.17 27.47 9.95
CA LYS A 161 -8.88 28.74 9.26
C LYS A 161 -10.15 29.52 8.86
N GLN A 162 -11.28 28.83 8.67
CA GLN A 162 -12.51 29.46 8.20
C GLN A 162 -13.29 30.17 9.32
N TYR A 163 -13.22 29.70 10.56
CA TYR A 163 -14.09 30.22 11.63
C TYR A 163 -13.46 30.29 13.03
N TYR A 164 -12.32 29.64 13.26
CA TYR A 164 -11.67 29.56 14.57
C TYR A 164 -10.16 29.44 14.42
N SER A 165 -9.52 30.51 13.93
CA SER A 165 -8.10 30.52 13.58
C SER A 165 -7.16 30.62 14.79
N GLN A 166 -7.64 31.12 15.94
CA GLN A 166 -6.79 31.42 17.10
C GLN A 166 -6.00 30.20 17.63
N PRO A 167 -6.56 28.99 17.76
CA PRO A 167 -5.79 27.81 18.14
C PRO A 167 -4.58 27.53 17.23
N LEU A 168 -4.64 27.92 15.95
CA LEU A 168 -3.54 27.72 15.00
C LEU A 168 -2.34 28.64 15.26
N GLU A 169 -2.55 29.75 15.96
CA GLU A 169 -1.52 30.69 16.40
C GLU A 169 -0.94 30.30 17.78
N TRP A 170 -1.78 29.65 18.60
CA TRP A 170 -1.48 29.31 19.98
C TRP A 170 -0.61 28.05 20.11
N PHE A 171 -0.80 27.12 19.18
CA PHE A 171 -0.13 25.82 19.17
C PHE A 171 0.91 25.73 18.06
N SER A 172 2.15 25.40 18.44
CA SER A 172 3.22 25.08 17.49
C SER A 172 2.98 23.70 16.84
N HIS A 173 2.45 22.75 17.61
CA HIS A 173 2.14 21.39 17.16
C HIS A 173 0.63 21.17 17.07
N ARG A 174 0.14 21.16 15.82
CA ARG A 174 -1.30 21.07 15.46
C ARG A 174 -1.83 19.64 15.39
N ASP A 175 -1.03 18.69 15.85
CA ASP A 175 -1.32 17.26 15.92
C ASP A 175 -1.11 16.72 17.35
N SER A 176 -0.94 17.61 18.32
CA SER A 176 -0.79 17.28 19.73
C SER A 176 -2.13 16.94 20.37
N SER A 177 -2.13 16.03 21.35
CA SER A 177 -3.35 15.66 22.11
C SER A 177 -4.01 16.89 22.72
N LEU A 178 -3.21 17.82 23.26
CA LEU A 178 -3.71 19.06 23.85
C LEU A 178 -4.44 19.96 22.84
N PHE A 179 -3.91 20.09 21.62
CA PHE A 179 -4.55 20.85 20.55
C PHE A 179 -5.92 20.26 20.19
N CYS A 180 -5.96 18.94 19.96
CA CYS A 180 -7.20 18.24 19.64
C CYS A 180 -8.22 18.31 20.79
N GLU A 181 -7.79 18.09 22.04
CA GLU A 181 -8.66 18.18 23.22
C GLU A 181 -9.22 19.60 23.41
N LEU A 182 -8.45 20.65 23.13
CA LEU A 182 -8.92 22.03 23.19
C LEU A 182 -10.07 22.27 22.21
N ILE A 183 -9.92 21.80 20.97
CA ILE A 183 -10.94 21.95 19.93
C ILE A 183 -12.18 21.11 20.24
N ILE A 184 -12.01 19.90 20.77
CA ILE A 184 -13.15 19.07 21.19
C ILE A 184 -13.93 19.76 22.32
N ARG A 185 -13.23 20.35 23.29
CA ARG A 185 -13.84 20.97 24.47
C ARG A 185 -14.44 22.34 24.19
N TRP A 186 -13.82 23.11 23.30
CA TRP A 186 -14.27 24.42 22.87
C TRP A 186 -14.10 24.54 21.35
N PRO A 187 -15.05 24.02 20.56
CA PRO A 187 -14.97 24.06 19.09
C PRO A 187 -15.06 25.45 18.49
N SER A 188 -15.38 26.51 19.25
CA SER A 188 -15.39 27.88 18.72
C SER A 188 -14.88 28.91 19.72
N LEU A 189 -14.45 30.07 19.21
CA LEU A 189 -13.98 31.18 20.05
C LEU A 189 -15.05 31.65 21.04
N GLN A 190 -16.32 31.67 20.62
CA GLN A 190 -17.43 32.08 21.48
C GLN A 190 -17.58 31.14 22.68
N GLN A 191 -17.48 29.83 22.45
CA GLN A 191 -17.57 28.85 23.53
C GLN A 191 -16.37 28.93 24.47
N LEU A 192 -15.17 29.17 23.94
CA LEU A 192 -13.99 29.39 24.76
C LEU A 192 -14.13 30.66 25.62
N LYS A 193 -14.65 31.76 25.07
CA LYS A 193 -14.87 33.02 25.81
C LYS A 193 -15.92 32.89 26.91
N ARG A 194 -16.91 32.01 26.75
CA ARG A 194 -17.93 31.71 27.79
C ARG A 194 -17.38 30.86 28.93
N ALA A 195 -16.26 30.17 28.72
CA ALA A 195 -15.64 29.36 29.75
C ALA A 195 -15.03 30.25 30.84
N ARG A 196 -15.13 29.83 32.10
CA ARG A 196 -14.45 30.52 33.20
C ARG A 196 -12.94 30.46 32.97
N GLY A 197 -12.24 31.59 33.12
CA GLY A 197 -10.80 31.66 32.90
C GLY A 197 -10.02 30.63 33.74
N GLU A 198 -10.46 30.34 34.96
CA GLU A 198 -9.89 29.28 35.80
C GLU A 198 -10.01 27.88 35.20
N THR A 199 -11.13 27.56 34.53
CA THR A 199 -11.33 26.29 33.84
C THR A 199 -10.37 26.14 32.66
N VAL A 200 -10.15 27.22 31.92
CA VAL A 200 -9.18 27.25 30.80
C VAL A 200 -7.75 27.11 31.33
N ARG A 201 -7.37 27.83 32.40
CA ARG A 201 -6.05 27.67 33.04
C ARG A 201 -5.82 26.25 33.52
N ARG A 202 -6.78 25.66 34.22
CA ARG A 202 -6.69 24.30 34.73
C ARG A 202 -6.54 23.29 33.61
N PHE A 203 -7.28 23.46 32.51
CA PHE A 203 -7.13 22.62 31.31
C PHE A 203 -5.72 22.71 30.71
N MET A 204 -5.21 23.93 30.51
CA MET A 204 -3.87 24.13 29.94
C MET A 204 -2.74 23.64 30.85
N ASN A 205 -2.90 23.75 32.17
CA ASN A 205 -1.91 23.31 33.15
C ASN A 205 -1.93 21.80 33.40
N ALA A 206 -3.11 21.18 33.45
CA ALA A 206 -3.24 19.73 33.69
C ALA A 206 -2.62 18.87 32.58
N LYS A 207 -2.42 19.46 31.40
CA LYS A 207 -1.97 18.77 30.19
C LYS A 207 -0.66 19.35 29.64
N GLY A 208 0.07 20.10 30.47
CA GLY A 208 1.20 20.96 30.09
C GLY A 208 2.40 20.23 29.49
N GLY A 209 2.43 20.12 28.16
CA GLY A 209 3.64 19.88 27.36
C GLY A 209 4.15 21.16 26.68
N ARG A 210 5.38 21.13 26.14
CA ARG A 210 6.09 22.24 25.45
C ARG A 210 5.40 22.75 24.16
N ALA A 211 4.14 22.39 23.90
CA ALA A 211 3.44 22.60 22.62
C ALA A 211 2.72 23.97 22.49
N VAL A 212 2.76 24.80 23.54
CA VAL A 212 2.10 26.10 23.59
C VAL A 212 3.12 27.20 23.27
N ALA A 213 2.96 27.88 22.13
CA ALA A 213 3.90 28.89 21.65
C ALA A 213 3.79 30.24 22.38
N LYS A 214 2.62 30.55 22.97
CA LYS A 214 2.39 31.80 23.73
C LYS A 214 1.55 31.49 24.97
N ARG A 215 2.08 31.55 26.19
CA ARG A 215 1.28 31.28 27.41
C ARG A 215 0.30 32.40 27.81
N THR A 216 0.29 33.51 27.09
CA THR A 216 -0.49 34.71 27.43
C THR A 216 -1.92 34.64 26.89
N PHE A 217 -2.73 33.72 27.41
CA PHE A 217 -4.07 33.45 26.87
C PHE A 217 -5.25 34.08 27.61
N LEU A 218 -5.03 34.81 28.71
CA LEU A 218 -6.13 35.16 29.62
C LEU A 218 -6.11 36.60 30.12
N THR A 219 -5.52 37.51 29.35
CA THR A 219 -5.55 38.95 29.65
C THR A 219 -5.81 39.72 28.37
N LYS A 220 -7.05 39.61 27.86
CA LYS A 220 -7.88 40.68 27.28
C LYS A 220 -9.16 40.08 26.71
#